data_AF-A0A7Y8GCK8-F1
#
_entry.id   AF-A0A7Y8GCK8-F1
#
_cell.length_a   1.000
_cell.length_b   1.000
_cell.length_c   1.000
_cell.angle_alpha   90.00
_cell.angle_beta   90.00
_cell.angle_gamma   90.00
#
_symmetry.space_group_name_H-M   'P 1'
#
loop_
_entity.id
_entity.type
_entity.pdbx_description
1 polymer ?
#
loop_
_entity_poly.entity_id
_entity_poly.type
_entity_poly.pdbx_seq_one_letter_code
_entity_poly.pdbx_strand_id
1 'polypeptide(L)'
;MPGSGSTRTSLYSMVTTTLLALCLLYIAADGLFSPGRPQLTEVVLQVPLNGEASIYAVKDDRGGATVPFNYRYYVYRTLGADAEVLSELENANPFLVTRDAAAKVDVQGRAVAVSVEGEVSDYHSSTLYRHANGSDYTAVNIFLNSRPEG
;
A
#
# COMPACT_ATOMS: atom_id res chain seq x y z
N MET A 1 58.45 -23.64 -10.34
CA MET A 1 57.24 -23.14 -11.03
C MET A 1 56.27 -22.61 -9.97
N PRO A 2 56.14 -21.28 -9.76
CA PRO A 2 55.27 -20.74 -8.72
C PRO A 2 53.95 -20.16 -9.28
N GLY A 3 52.83 -20.60 -8.70
CA GLY A 3 51.88 -19.68 -8.05
C GLY A 3 50.85 -18.90 -8.87
N SER A 4 50.12 -19.52 -9.80
CA SER A 4 48.90 -18.92 -10.39
C SER A 4 47.67 -19.12 -9.48
N GLY A 5 47.71 -18.58 -8.25
CA GLY A 5 46.63 -18.68 -7.26
C GLY A 5 46.12 -17.33 -6.75
N SER A 6 46.93 -16.27 -6.85
CA SER A 6 46.63 -14.96 -6.26
C SER A 6 45.67 -14.11 -7.11
N THR A 7 45.71 -14.27 -8.44
CA THR A 7 45.02 -13.37 -9.38
C THR A 7 43.50 -13.56 -9.38
N ARG A 8 43.00 -14.79 -9.16
CA ARG A 8 41.56 -15.08 -9.17
C ARG A 8 40.84 -14.47 -7.98
N THR A 9 41.39 -14.59 -6.77
CA THR A 9 40.78 -14.05 -5.53
C THR A 9 40.69 -12.53 -5.55
N SER A 10 41.70 -11.86 -6.13
CA SER A 10 41.71 -10.41 -6.32
C SER A 10 40.61 -9.95 -7.29
N LEU A 11 40.43 -10.64 -8.42
CA LEU A 11 39.36 -10.35 -9.38
C LEU A 11 37.96 -10.54 -8.78
N TYR A 12 37.71 -11.64 -8.05
CA TYR A 12 36.43 -11.84 -7.37
C TYR A 12 36.17 -10.78 -6.32
N SER A 13 37.18 -10.41 -5.51
CA SER A 13 37.05 -9.35 -4.51
C SER A 13 36.70 -8.00 -5.16
N MET A 14 37.36 -7.66 -6.27
CA MET A 14 37.12 -6.42 -7.00
C MET A 14 35.71 -6.37 -7.59
N VAL A 15 35.28 -7.44 -8.27
CA VAL A 15 33.93 -7.56 -8.83
C VAL A 15 32.86 -7.50 -7.74
N THR A 16 33.07 -8.20 -6.61
CA THR A 16 32.11 -8.21 -5.51
C THR A 16 32.01 -6.83 -4.86
N THR A 17 33.13 -6.13 -4.70
CA THR A 17 33.15 -4.77 -4.13
C THR A 17 32.46 -3.77 -5.07
N THR A 18 32.69 -3.87 -6.38
CA THR A 18 32.01 -3.04 -7.38
C THR A 18 30.50 -3.32 -7.40
N LEU A 19 30.10 -4.59 -7.36
CA LEU A 19 28.68 -4.97 -7.32
C LEU A 19 28.01 -4.46 -6.03
N LEU A 20 28.68 -4.61 -4.89
CA LEU A 20 28.18 -4.11 -3.60
C LEU A 20 28.00 -2.58 -3.63
N ALA A 21 28.97 -1.85 -4.18
CA ALA A 21 28.90 -0.40 -4.31
C ALA A 21 27.73 0.03 -5.21
N LEU A 22 27.50 -0.67 -6.33
CA LEU A 22 26.36 -0.41 -7.21
C LEU A 22 25.02 -0.71 -6.53
N CYS A 23 24.91 -1.81 -5.78
CA CYS A 23 23.72 -2.11 -4.99
C CYS A 23 23.44 -1.03 -3.93
N LEU A 24 24.47 -0.58 -3.20
CA LEU A 24 24.32 0.48 -2.20
C LEU A 24 23.92 1.82 -2.84
N LEU A 25 24.50 2.16 -4.00
CA LEU A 25 24.12 3.35 -4.74
C LEU A 25 22.67 3.28 -5.21
N TYR A 26 22.23 2.12 -5.70
CA TYR A 26 20.86 1.90 -6.15
C TYR A 26 19.86 2.05 -5.00
N ILE A 27 20.11 1.45 -3.84
CA ILE A 27 19.26 1.58 -2.65
C ILE A 27 19.22 3.03 -2.15
N ALA A 28 20.36 3.72 -2.16
CA ALA A 28 20.42 5.13 -1.76
C ALA A 28 19.65 6.04 -2.73
N ALA A 29 19.73 5.78 -4.04
CA ALA A 29 18.97 6.49 -5.05
C ALA A 29 17.46 6.21 -4.91
N ASP A 30 17.06 4.96 -4.68
CA ASP A 30 15.66 4.59 -4.47
C ASP A 30 15.04 5.28 -3.24
N GLY A 31 15.81 5.44 -2.16
CA GLY A 31 15.39 6.20 -0.98
C GLY A 31 15.25 7.71 -1.23
N LEU A 32 16.07 8.28 -2.11
CA LEU A 32 16.03 9.70 -2.48
C LEU A 32 14.93 10.01 -3.51
N PHE A 33 14.63 9.07 -4.41
CA PHE A 33 13.62 9.22 -5.47
C PHE A 33 12.31 8.49 -5.19
N SER A 34 12.15 7.91 -4.00
CA SER A 34 10.92 7.24 -3.61
C SER A 34 9.74 8.20 -3.77
N PRO A 35 8.67 7.81 -4.47
CA PRO A 35 7.48 8.62 -4.59
C PRO A 35 7.01 8.98 -3.17
N GLY A 36 6.92 10.28 -2.89
CA GLY A 36 6.66 10.82 -1.55
C GLY A 36 5.45 10.19 -0.88
N ARG A 37 5.37 10.28 0.45
CA ARG A 37 4.32 9.65 1.28
C ARG A 37 2.89 10.02 0.84
N PRO A 38 1.87 9.16 1.12
CA PRO A 38 0.52 9.39 0.62
C PRO A 38 -0.04 10.64 1.26
N GLN A 39 -0.49 11.60 0.44
CA GLN A 39 -1.10 12.81 0.97
C GLN A 39 -2.59 12.54 1.15
N LEU A 40 -2.85 11.77 2.21
CA LEU A 40 -4.20 11.46 2.67
C LEU A 40 -4.82 12.75 3.18
N THR A 41 -5.77 13.29 2.40
CA THR A 41 -6.31 14.63 2.66
C THR A 41 -7.67 14.55 3.37
N GLU A 42 -8.47 13.54 3.03
CA GLU A 42 -9.86 13.46 3.48
C GLU A 42 -10.35 12.02 3.57
N VAL A 43 -11.07 11.71 4.66
CA VAL A 43 -11.79 10.44 4.83
C VAL A 43 -13.15 10.58 4.15
N VAL A 44 -13.33 9.89 3.03
CA VAL A 44 -14.53 9.97 2.19
C VAL A 44 -15.61 8.98 2.65
N LEU A 45 -15.18 7.87 3.24
CA LEU A 45 -16.08 6.81 3.69
C LEU A 45 -15.51 6.10 4.92
N GLN A 46 -16.39 5.79 5.86
CA GLN A 46 -16.12 4.87 6.97
C GLN A 46 -17.27 3.87 7.07
N VAL A 47 -16.96 2.58 6.91
CA VAL A 47 -17.93 1.49 7.06
C VAL A 47 -17.46 0.53 8.16
N PRO A 48 -18.24 0.32 9.23
CA PRO A 48 -17.86 -0.64 10.26
C PRO A 48 -17.86 -2.06 9.68
N LEU A 49 -16.73 -2.76 9.79
CA LEU A 49 -16.62 -4.16 9.40
C LEU A 49 -17.15 -5.05 10.53
N ASN A 50 -16.71 -4.76 11.75
CA ASN A 50 -17.13 -5.43 12.99
C ASN A 50 -16.94 -4.46 14.17
N GLY A 51 -17.11 -4.93 15.41
CA GLY A 51 -16.95 -4.08 16.60
C GLY A 51 -15.54 -3.53 16.84
N GLU A 52 -14.53 -4.02 16.13
CA GLU A 52 -13.11 -3.69 16.35
C GLU A 52 -12.42 -3.08 15.12
N ALA A 53 -13.00 -3.25 13.93
CA ALA A 53 -12.44 -2.83 12.65
C ALA A 53 -13.44 -2.13 11.76
N SER A 54 -12.94 -1.19 10.97
CA SER A 54 -13.68 -0.42 9.99
C SER A 54 -12.90 -0.34 8.68
N ILE A 55 -13.65 -0.18 7.59
CA ILE A 55 -13.12 0.09 6.26
C ILE A 55 -13.12 1.61 6.09
N TYR A 56 -11.98 2.15 5.67
CA TYR A 56 -11.82 3.57 5.40
C TYR A 56 -11.53 3.78 3.91
N ALA A 57 -12.24 4.70 3.29
CA ALA A 57 -11.85 5.24 1.99
C ALA A 57 -11.25 6.63 2.20
N VAL A 58 -10.06 6.83 1.68
CA VAL A 58 -9.32 8.07 1.88
C VAL A 58 -8.87 8.62 0.54
N LYS A 59 -9.09 9.92 0.36
CA LYS A 59 -8.68 10.65 -0.84
C LYS A 59 -7.18 10.95 -0.79
N ASP A 60 -6.50 10.58 -1.86
CA ASP A 60 -5.08 10.85 -2.10
C ASP A 60 -4.94 11.95 -3.18
N ASP A 61 -4.43 13.12 -2.77
CA ASP A 61 -4.26 14.31 -3.61
C ASP A 61 -2.81 14.55 -4.08
N ARG A 62 -2.01 13.49 -4.18
CA ARG A 62 -0.63 13.59 -4.70
C ARG A 62 -0.53 14.13 -6.14
N GLY A 63 -1.64 14.18 -6.88
CA GLY A 63 -1.68 14.53 -8.29
C GLY A 63 -1.74 16.04 -8.60
N GLY A 64 -2.14 16.86 -7.62
CA GLY A 64 -2.42 18.28 -7.84
C GLY A 64 -3.62 18.52 -8.77
N ALA A 65 -3.84 19.78 -9.16
CA ALA A 65 -5.09 20.21 -9.81
C ALA A 65 -5.40 19.57 -11.19
N THR A 66 -4.42 19.01 -11.89
CA THR A 66 -4.57 18.49 -13.26
C THR A 66 -4.61 16.97 -13.34
N VAL A 67 -4.45 16.26 -12.23
CA VAL A 67 -4.47 14.80 -12.20
C VAL A 67 -5.74 14.37 -11.46
N PRO A 68 -6.51 13.41 -11.99
CA PRO A 68 -7.69 12.89 -11.31
C PRO A 68 -7.31 12.31 -9.93
N PHE A 69 -8.16 12.57 -8.93
CA PHE A 69 -7.95 12.10 -7.56
C PHE A 69 -7.97 10.57 -7.50
N ASN A 70 -7.15 10.01 -6.62
CA ASN A 70 -7.18 8.59 -6.30
C ASN A 70 -7.86 8.38 -4.94
N TYR A 71 -8.61 7.31 -4.82
CA TYR A 71 -9.26 6.86 -3.60
C TYR A 71 -8.61 5.55 -3.17
N ARG A 72 -8.09 5.55 -1.95
CA ARG A 72 -7.41 4.41 -1.34
C ARG A 72 -8.29 3.82 -0.25
N TYR A 73 -8.55 2.52 -0.34
CA TYR A 73 -9.39 1.80 0.60
C TYR A 73 -8.53 0.93 1.52
N TYR A 74 -8.81 1.02 2.81
CA TYR A 74 -8.05 0.38 3.88
C TYR A 74 -8.99 -0.40 4.80
N VAL A 75 -8.52 -1.52 5.33
CA VAL A 75 -9.15 -2.17 6.49
C VAL A 75 -8.25 -1.90 7.69
N TYR A 76 -8.82 -1.28 8.72
CA TYR A 76 -8.05 -0.92 9.91
C TYR A 76 -8.89 -1.04 11.17
N ARG A 77 -8.27 -0.95 12.35
CA ARG A 77 -9.02 -0.86 13.59
C ARG A 77 -9.96 0.35 13.56
N THR A 78 -11.07 0.28 14.29
CA THR A 78 -11.97 1.43 14.43
C THR A 78 -11.22 2.55 15.18
N LEU A 79 -11.10 3.70 14.53
CA LEU A 79 -10.44 4.91 15.01
C LEU A 79 -11.51 5.98 15.23
N GLY A 80 -11.24 6.91 16.16
CA GLY A 80 -12.23 7.88 16.60
C GLY A 80 -12.22 9.19 15.80
N ALA A 81 -11.04 9.68 15.43
CA ALA A 81 -10.88 10.99 14.81
C ALA A 81 -10.29 10.89 13.40
N ASP A 82 -10.81 11.68 12.46
CA ASP A 82 -10.33 11.68 11.07
C ASP A 82 -8.83 12.01 10.98
N ALA A 83 -8.33 12.94 11.79
CA ALA A 83 -6.89 13.25 11.82
C ALA A 83 -6.03 12.06 12.25
N GLU A 84 -6.52 11.22 13.16
CA GLU A 84 -5.86 9.99 13.58
C GLU A 84 -5.91 8.95 12.46
N VAL A 85 -7.05 8.84 11.77
CA VAL A 85 -7.23 7.97 10.59
C VAL A 85 -6.22 8.33 9.50
N LEU A 86 -6.11 9.60 9.13
CA LEU A 86 -5.18 10.05 8.09
C LEU A 86 -3.72 9.76 8.47
N SER A 87 -3.34 10.00 9.73
CA SER A 87 -1.97 9.75 10.20
C SER A 87 -1.61 8.26 10.28
N GLU A 88 -2.53 7.41 10.74
CA GLU A 88 -2.28 5.97 10.86
C GLU A 88 -2.30 5.28 9.49
N LEU A 89 -3.20 5.70 8.59
CA LEU A 89 -3.33 5.11 7.26
C LEU A 89 -2.22 5.55 6.29
N GLU A 90 -1.47 6.61 6.59
CA GLU A 90 -0.33 7.05 5.78
C GLU A 90 0.73 5.95 5.64
N ASN A 91 0.88 5.13 6.68
CA ASN A 91 1.82 4.01 6.73
C ASN A 91 1.14 2.63 6.51
N ALA A 92 -0.17 2.60 6.33
CA ALA A 92 -0.91 1.37 6.09
C ALA A 92 -0.88 1.00 4.60
N ASN A 93 -1.06 -0.29 4.30
CA ASN A 93 -1.18 -0.75 2.92
C ASN A 93 -2.66 -0.77 2.50
N PRO A 94 -3.06 -0.03 1.45
CA PRO A 94 -4.42 -0.11 0.93
C PRO A 94 -4.64 -1.47 0.26
N PHE A 95 -5.87 -1.96 0.30
CA PHE A 95 -6.24 -3.17 -0.45
C PHE A 95 -6.83 -2.86 -1.82
N LEU A 96 -7.24 -1.61 -2.06
CA LEU A 96 -7.79 -1.15 -3.32
C LEU A 96 -7.41 0.30 -3.52
N VAL A 97 -6.94 0.62 -4.73
CA VAL A 97 -6.69 1.97 -5.20
C VAL A 97 -7.48 2.16 -6.49
N THR A 98 -8.38 3.13 -6.51
CA THR A 98 -9.26 3.41 -7.66
C THR A 98 -9.42 4.91 -7.88
N ARG A 99 -9.76 5.30 -9.11
CA ARG A 99 -10.16 6.68 -9.46
C ARG A 99 -11.65 6.94 -9.27
N ASP A 100 -12.41 5.94 -8.88
CA ASP A 100 -13.85 6.05 -8.63
C ASP A 100 -14.13 6.63 -7.23
N ALA A 101 -14.76 7.80 -7.19
CA ALA A 101 -15.18 8.45 -5.95
C ALA A 101 -16.44 7.81 -5.33
N ALA A 102 -17.22 7.08 -6.12
CA ALA A 102 -18.52 6.55 -5.76
C ALA A 102 -18.51 5.02 -5.60
N ALA A 103 -17.33 4.42 -5.40
CA ALA A 103 -17.24 2.98 -5.22
C ALA A 103 -18.03 2.52 -3.99
N LYS A 104 -18.83 1.48 -4.19
CA LYS A 104 -19.76 0.96 -3.18
C LYS A 104 -19.09 -0.16 -2.41
N VAL A 105 -19.12 -0.06 -1.08
CA VAL A 105 -18.57 -1.07 -0.18
C VAL A 105 -19.72 -1.73 0.58
N ASP A 106 -19.80 -3.05 0.48
CA ASP A 106 -20.77 -3.89 1.19
C ASP A 106 -20.03 -4.91 2.06
N VAL A 107 -20.45 -5.03 3.32
CA VAL A 107 -19.82 -5.91 4.30
C VAL A 107 -20.70 -7.14 4.51
N GLN A 108 -20.18 -8.30 4.13
CA GLN A 108 -20.87 -9.59 4.25
C GLN A 108 -20.15 -10.49 5.27
N GLY A 109 -20.34 -10.16 6.55
CA GLY A 109 -19.77 -10.90 7.68
C GLY A 109 -18.25 -10.75 7.77
N ARG A 110 -17.50 -11.71 7.20
CA ARG A 110 -16.01 -11.71 7.17
C ARG A 110 -15.44 -11.38 5.79
N ALA A 111 -16.31 -11.11 4.82
CA ALA A 111 -15.95 -10.72 3.48
C ALA A 111 -16.41 -9.30 3.19
N VAL A 112 -15.67 -8.61 2.32
CA VAL A 112 -16.00 -7.26 1.85
C VAL A 112 -16.19 -7.33 0.35
N ALA A 113 -17.36 -6.95 -0.15
CA ALA A 113 -17.61 -6.77 -1.56
C ALA A 113 -17.47 -5.29 -1.90
N VAL A 114 -16.62 -4.96 -2.87
CA VAL A 114 -16.43 -3.60 -3.37
C VAL A 114 -16.81 -3.56 -4.84
N SER A 115 -17.71 -2.64 -5.19
CA SER A 115 -18.11 -2.39 -6.58
C SER A 115 -17.54 -1.06 -7.05
N VAL A 116 -16.78 -1.11 -8.15
CA VAL A 116 -16.09 0.03 -8.74
C VAL A 116 -16.55 0.17 -10.19
N GLU A 117 -16.97 1.38 -10.57
CA GLU A 117 -17.38 1.72 -11.95
C GLU A 117 -16.23 2.36 -12.73
N GLY A 118 -15.18 2.83 -12.05
CA GLY A 118 -14.00 3.45 -12.66
C GLY A 118 -12.77 2.54 -12.80
N GLU A 119 -11.63 3.19 -13.09
CA GLU A 119 -10.33 2.54 -13.20
C GLU A 119 -9.82 2.06 -11.83
N VAL A 120 -9.31 0.83 -11.79
CA VAL A 120 -8.65 0.24 -10.62
C VAL A 120 -7.16 0.21 -10.90
N SER A 121 -6.38 0.94 -10.10
CA SER A 121 -4.93 1.01 -10.22
C SER A 121 -4.24 -0.11 -9.45
N ASP A 122 -4.77 -0.49 -8.30
CA ASP A 122 -4.21 -1.57 -7.46
C ASP A 122 -5.30 -2.31 -6.71
N TYR A 123 -5.13 -3.62 -6.51
CA TYR A 123 -6.10 -4.48 -5.85
C TYR A 123 -5.46 -5.71 -5.19
N HIS A 124 -5.88 -5.97 -3.95
CA HIS A 124 -5.56 -7.15 -3.19
C HIS A 124 -6.85 -7.87 -2.76
N SER A 125 -6.95 -9.14 -3.12
CA SER A 125 -8.10 -10.01 -2.76
C SER A 125 -8.17 -10.36 -1.27
N SER A 126 -7.13 -10.05 -0.51
CA SER A 126 -7.12 -10.18 0.93
C SER A 126 -6.24 -9.13 1.58
N THR A 127 -6.59 -8.75 2.80
CA THR A 127 -5.79 -7.85 3.63
C THR A 127 -5.84 -8.29 5.08
N LEU A 128 -4.87 -7.83 5.86
CA LEU A 128 -4.76 -8.11 7.29
C LEU A 128 -4.95 -6.80 8.06
N TYR A 129 -5.80 -6.82 9.09
CA TYR A 129 -5.83 -5.72 10.06
C TYR A 129 -5.36 -6.20 11.42
N ARG A 130 -4.72 -5.29 12.16
CA ARG A 130 -4.22 -5.53 13.50
C ARG A 130 -5.28 -5.15 14.53
N HIS A 131 -5.52 -6.03 15.50
CA HIS A 131 -6.45 -5.76 16.61
C HIS A 131 -5.87 -4.73 17.60
N ALA A 132 -6.76 -4.00 18.29
CA ALA A 132 -6.37 -2.99 19.29
C ALA A 132 -5.58 -3.59 20.47
N ASN A 133 -5.86 -4.85 20.84
CA ASN A 133 -5.24 -5.55 21.97
C ASN A 133 -3.83 -6.15 21.67
N GLY A 134 -3.32 -5.96 20.46
CA GLY A 134 -1.92 -6.28 20.12
C GLY A 134 -1.66 -7.71 19.64
N SER A 135 -0.67 -7.82 18.76
CA SER A 135 -0.16 -8.99 17.99
C SER A 135 -1.12 -9.79 17.13
N ASP A 136 -2.42 -9.81 17.41
CA ASP A 136 -3.36 -10.56 16.59
C ASP A 136 -3.67 -9.83 15.29
N TYR A 137 -3.69 -10.59 14.20
CA TYR A 137 -4.06 -10.14 12.87
C TYR A 137 -5.23 -10.97 12.37
N THR A 138 -6.27 -10.30 11.88
CA THR A 138 -7.38 -10.97 11.20
C THR A 138 -7.28 -10.72 9.71
N ALA A 139 -7.35 -11.80 8.95
CA ALA A 139 -7.49 -11.75 7.51
C ALA A 139 -8.93 -11.44 7.11
N VAL A 140 -9.05 -10.54 6.13
CA VAL A 140 -10.32 -10.13 5.53
C VAL A 140 -10.23 -10.42 4.03
N ASN A 141 -11.21 -11.18 3.53
CA ASN A 141 -11.31 -11.48 2.12
C ASN A 141 -12.06 -10.35 1.42
N ILE A 142 -11.57 -9.96 0.25
CA ILE A 142 -12.10 -8.85 -0.51
C ILE A 142 -12.49 -9.35 -1.89
N PHE A 143 -13.69 -9.01 -2.30
CA PHE A 143 -14.27 -9.32 -3.59
C PHE A 143 -14.48 -8.03 -4.35
N LEU A 144 -13.69 -7.82 -5.40
CA LEU A 144 -13.84 -6.69 -6.29
C LEU A 144 -14.77 -7.04 -7.46
N ASN A 145 -15.78 -6.22 -7.66
CA ASN A 145 -16.61 -6.19 -8.84
C ASN A 145 -16.31 -4.90 -9.61
N SER A 146 -15.42 -4.97 -10.60
CA SER A 146 -15.11 -3.83 -11.45
C SER A 146 -15.86 -3.93 -12.77
N ARG A 147 -16.43 -2.80 -13.20
CA ARG A 147 -16.91 -2.62 -14.57
C ARG A 147 -16.06 -1.55 -15.23
N PRO A 148 -15.09 -1.92 -16.09
CA PRO A 148 -14.32 -0.92 -16.80
C PRO A 148 -15.25 -0.15 -17.76
N GLU A 149 -15.21 1.18 -17.71
CA GLU A 149 -15.77 1.99 -18.80
C GLU A 149 -14.94 1.72 -20.06
N GLY A 150 -15.63 1.29 -21.13
CA GLY A 150 -15.03 0.90 -22.41
C GLY A 150 -14.86 2.04 -23.39
#